data_AF-Q5AWB3-F1
#
_entry.id   AF-Q5AWB3-F1
#
_cell.length_a   1.000
_cell.length_b   1.000
_cell.length_c   1.000
_cell.angle_alpha   90.00
_cell.angle_beta   90.00
_cell.angle_gamma   90.00
#
_symmetry.space_group_name_H-M   'P 1'
#
loop_
_entity.id
_entity.type
_entity.pdbx_description
1 polymer ?
#
loop_
_entity_poly.entity_id
_entity_poly.type
_entity_poly.pdbx_seq_one_letter_code
_entity_poly.pdbx_strand_id
1 'polypeptide(L)'
;MSGVLGSAVLTGFLRHIRAARSNAPEKHLRFIVTTCTAESKTHLHKQFLQDADRISFVSGGGKANVVAMQSADVVFLAFPSSLASTILSNEHDLASDLANKLVVSLLRDVSTTEIDILIDPQWPDSKTSGGCPPPIIVSAAPYPGEGLRIVRRSSLQFIPKDASNTLHWLFAMVGTLDDKKKT
;
A
#
# COMPACT_ATOMS: atom_id res chain seq x y z
N MET A 1 0.03 -7.91 -17.39
CA MET A 1 0.77 -8.78 -16.46
C MET A 1 0.27 -8.51 -15.05
N SER A 2 -0.15 -9.56 -14.36
CA SER A 2 -0.98 -9.49 -13.14
C SER A 2 -0.20 -9.01 -11.92
N GLY A 3 -0.90 -8.30 -11.02
CA GLY A 3 -0.40 -7.91 -9.70
C GLY A 3 -0.24 -9.10 -8.76
N VAL A 4 0.64 -10.06 -9.11
CA VAL A 4 0.89 -11.28 -8.34
C VAL A 4 1.21 -10.97 -6.88
N LEU A 5 2.03 -9.94 -6.64
CA LEU A 5 2.36 -9.50 -5.29
C LEU A 5 1.14 -8.92 -4.56
N GLY A 6 0.39 -8.02 -5.20
CA GLY A 6 -0.82 -7.44 -4.61
C GLY A 6 -1.86 -8.51 -4.25
N SER A 7 -2.12 -9.46 -5.15
CA SER A 7 -3.04 -10.58 -4.90
C SER A 7 -2.55 -11.50 -3.79
N ALA A 8 -1.24 -11.78 -3.70
CA ALA A 8 -0.68 -12.62 -2.65
C ALA A 8 -0.82 -11.95 -1.26
N VAL A 9 -0.55 -10.65 -1.18
CA VAL A 9 -0.70 -9.86 0.05
C VAL A 9 -2.16 -9.80 0.48
N LEU A 10 -3.06 -9.51 -0.45
CA LEU A 10 -4.50 -9.52 -0.20
C LEU A 10 -4.98 -10.90 0.28
N THR A 11 -4.51 -11.98 -0.35
CA THR A 11 -4.79 -13.35 0.09
C THR A 11 -4.32 -13.61 1.51
N GLY A 12 -3.12 -13.12 1.87
CA GLY A 12 -2.58 -13.21 3.23
C GLY A 12 -3.49 -12.55 4.26
N PHE A 13 -3.91 -11.30 4.00
CA PHE A 13 -4.86 -10.59 4.85
C PHE A 13 -6.19 -11.33 4.99
N LEU A 14 -6.80 -11.71 3.86
CA LEU A 14 -8.11 -12.37 3.88
C LEU A 14 -8.06 -13.72 4.62
N ARG A 15 -6.99 -14.49 4.44
CA ARG A 15 -6.79 -15.74 5.20
C ARG A 15 -6.75 -15.47 6.71
N HIS A 16 -6.02 -14.43 7.13
CA HIS A 16 -5.94 -14.05 8.54
C HIS A 16 -7.31 -13.58 9.07
N ILE A 17 -7.99 -12.71 8.31
CA ILE A 17 -9.32 -12.19 8.64
C ILE A 17 -10.33 -13.33 8.78
N ARG A 18 -10.32 -14.32 7.89
CA ARG A 18 -11.22 -15.49 7.97
C ARG A 18 -11.00 -16.30 9.25
N ALA A 19 -9.73 -16.50 9.63
CA ALA A 19 -9.36 -17.22 10.85
C ALA A 19 -9.60 -16.42 12.16
N ALA A 20 -9.71 -15.09 12.07
CA ALA A 20 -9.92 -14.23 13.23
C ALA A 20 -11.31 -14.43 13.86
N ARG A 21 -11.41 -14.13 15.17
CA ARG A 21 -12.69 -14.14 15.92
C ARG A 21 -13.63 -13.05 15.39
N SER A 22 -14.94 -13.21 15.54
CA SER A 22 -15.94 -12.28 14.99
C SER A 22 -15.81 -10.83 15.46
N ASN A 23 -15.28 -10.60 16.66
CA ASN A 23 -15.12 -9.27 17.24
C ASN A 23 -13.70 -8.73 17.10
N ALA A 24 -12.83 -9.42 16.36
CA ALA A 24 -11.44 -9.01 16.19
C ALA A 24 -11.36 -7.79 15.23
N PRO A 25 -10.43 -6.85 15.46
CA PRO A 25 -10.33 -5.62 14.66
C PRO A 25 -10.14 -5.91 13.16
N GLU A 26 -9.45 -7.00 12.82
CA GLU A 26 -9.21 -7.46 11.45
C GLU A 26 -10.52 -7.70 10.67
N LYS A 27 -11.62 -8.03 11.37
CA LYS A 27 -12.94 -8.21 10.75
C LYS A 27 -13.53 -6.91 10.20
N HIS A 28 -13.01 -5.74 10.55
CA HIS A 28 -13.50 -4.45 10.06
C HIS A 28 -12.71 -3.91 8.88
N LEU A 29 -11.63 -4.59 8.49
CA LEU A 29 -10.81 -4.19 7.34
C LEU A 29 -11.61 -4.28 6.03
N ARG A 30 -11.49 -3.21 5.25
CA ARG A 30 -12.04 -3.09 3.89
C ARG A 30 -10.90 -2.89 2.91
N PHE A 31 -11.03 -3.47 1.73
CA PHE A 31 -10.02 -3.39 0.69
C PHE A 31 -10.59 -2.73 -0.56
N ILE A 32 -9.83 -1.83 -1.15
CA ILE A 32 -10.10 -1.30 -2.48
C ILE A 32 -8.97 -1.76 -3.38
N VAL A 33 -9.30 -2.51 -4.42
CA VAL A 33 -8.34 -3.05 -5.38
C VAL A 33 -8.55 -2.35 -6.71
N THR A 34 -7.54 -1.60 -7.13
CA THR A 34 -7.54 -0.92 -8.42
C THR A 34 -6.83 -1.78 -9.47
N THR A 35 -7.42 -1.85 -10.67
CA THR A 35 -6.81 -2.51 -11.82
C THR A 35 -6.78 -1.59 -13.03
N CYS A 36 -5.78 -1.78 -13.89
CA CYS A 36 -5.71 -1.05 -15.15
C CYS A 36 -6.86 -1.47 -16.10
N THR A 37 -7.11 -2.79 -16.22
CA THR A 37 -8.11 -3.33 -17.15
C THR A 37 -9.34 -3.92 -16.45
N ALA A 38 -10.49 -3.88 -17.13
CA ALA A 38 -11.74 -4.49 -16.66
C ALA A 38 -11.67 -6.03 -16.63
N GLU A 39 -10.85 -6.64 -17.50
CA GLU A 39 -10.58 -8.08 -17.51
C GLU A 39 -9.87 -8.51 -16.22
N SER A 40 -8.82 -7.78 -15.83
CA SER A 40 -8.11 -8.02 -14.56
C SER A 40 -9.05 -7.88 -13.37
N LYS A 41 -9.92 -6.86 -13.39
CA LYS A 41 -10.97 -6.67 -12.38
C LYS A 41 -11.87 -7.89 -12.26
N THR A 42 -12.36 -8.39 -13.40
CA THR A 42 -13.28 -9.53 -13.46
C THR A 42 -12.61 -10.82 -12.97
N HIS A 43 -11.34 -11.02 -13.34
CA HIS A 43 -10.56 -12.15 -12.87
C HIS A 43 -10.37 -12.12 -11.34
N LEU A 44 -9.94 -10.98 -10.79
CA LEU A 44 -9.77 -10.82 -9.35
C LEU A 44 -11.09 -10.94 -8.58
N HIS A 45 -12.17 -10.38 -9.11
CA HIS A 45 -13.50 -10.53 -8.52
C HIS A 45 -13.93 -12.00 -8.43
N LYS A 46 -13.67 -12.81 -9.48
CA LYS A 46 -13.92 -14.25 -9.44
C LYS A 46 -13.02 -14.96 -8.43
N GLN A 47 -11.75 -14.58 -8.35
CA GLN A 47 -10.78 -15.16 -7.42
C GLN A 47 -11.17 -14.94 -5.94
N PHE A 48 -11.70 -13.76 -5.61
CA PHE A 48 -12.02 -13.36 -4.22
C PHE A 48 -13.53 -13.28 -3.95
N LEU A 49 -14.33 -14.07 -4.67
CA LEU A 49 -15.80 -14.03 -4.56
C LEU A 49 -16.30 -14.30 -3.12
N GLN A 50 -15.56 -15.10 -2.36
CA GLN A 50 -15.88 -15.43 -0.97
C GLN A 50 -15.78 -14.24 0.00
N ASP A 51 -15.07 -13.17 -0.38
CA ASP A 51 -14.89 -11.96 0.44
C ASP A 51 -15.43 -10.70 -0.25
N ALA A 52 -16.40 -10.87 -1.15
CA ALA A 52 -16.95 -9.77 -1.96
C ALA A 52 -17.62 -8.67 -1.11
N ASP A 53 -18.02 -8.96 0.13
CA ASP A 53 -18.56 -8.00 1.09
C ASP A 53 -17.51 -6.99 1.60
N ARG A 54 -16.22 -7.33 1.48
CA ARG A 54 -15.09 -6.59 2.05
C ARG A 54 -14.18 -5.97 1.01
N ILE A 55 -14.29 -6.39 -0.25
CA ILE A 55 -13.39 -5.96 -1.32
C ILE A 55 -14.18 -5.23 -2.41
N SER A 56 -13.81 -3.98 -2.64
CA SER A 56 -14.28 -3.19 -3.77
C SER A 56 -13.25 -3.25 -4.90
N PHE A 57 -13.64 -3.81 -6.04
CA PHE A 57 -12.80 -3.87 -7.24
C PHE A 57 -13.17 -2.73 -8.19
N VAL A 58 -12.19 -1.87 -8.51
CA VAL A 58 -12.37 -0.75 -9.45
C VAL A 58 -11.37 -0.86 -10.59
N SER A 59 -11.80 -0.47 -11.79
CA SER A 59 -10.97 -0.49 -12.99
C SER A 59 -11.04 0.85 -13.69
N GLY A 60 -9.95 1.28 -14.32
CA GLY A 60 -9.94 2.52 -15.10
C GLY A 60 -8.70 3.40 -14.92
N GLY A 61 -7.61 2.87 -14.33
CA GLY A 61 -6.37 3.62 -14.18
C GLY A 61 -6.52 4.84 -13.28
N GLY A 62 -5.95 5.98 -13.68
CA GLY A 62 -5.72 7.16 -12.84
C GLY A 62 -6.89 7.58 -11.95
N LYS A 63 -8.09 7.77 -12.50
CA LYS A 63 -9.26 8.18 -11.68
C LYS A 63 -9.64 7.13 -10.62
N ALA A 64 -9.49 5.84 -10.93
CA ALA A 64 -9.78 4.78 -9.98
C ALA A 64 -8.71 4.69 -8.87
N ASN A 65 -7.45 4.97 -9.20
CA ASN A 65 -6.36 5.05 -8.23
C ASN A 65 -6.58 6.21 -7.24
N VAL A 66 -6.82 7.42 -7.75
CA VAL A 66 -7.09 8.62 -6.94
C VAL A 66 -8.23 8.37 -5.94
N VAL A 67 -9.38 7.89 -6.42
CA VAL A 67 -10.54 7.63 -5.54
C VAL A 67 -10.21 6.58 -4.48
N ALA A 68 -9.46 5.53 -4.85
CA ALA A 68 -9.05 4.50 -3.89
C ALA A 68 -8.08 5.06 -2.85
N MET A 69 -7.12 5.89 -3.26
CA MET A 69 -6.16 6.52 -2.37
C MET A 69 -6.85 7.49 -1.42
N GLN A 70 -7.76 8.33 -1.91
CA GLN A 70 -8.56 9.26 -1.10
C GLN A 70 -9.33 8.54 0.01
N SER A 71 -9.90 7.38 -0.30
CA SER A 71 -10.75 6.61 0.61
C SER A 71 -9.99 5.68 1.57
N ALA A 72 -8.68 5.51 1.37
CA ALA A 72 -7.87 4.57 2.13
C ALA A 72 -7.06 5.25 3.23
N ASP A 73 -6.94 4.59 4.39
CA ASP A 73 -6.01 4.97 5.45
C ASP A 73 -4.58 4.46 5.17
N VAL A 74 -4.49 3.32 4.49
CA VAL A 74 -3.24 2.64 4.13
C VAL A 74 -3.26 2.28 2.65
N VAL A 75 -2.22 2.69 1.92
CA VAL A 75 -2.09 2.48 0.48
C VAL A 75 -0.96 1.50 0.20
N PHE A 76 -1.25 0.41 -0.51
CA PHE A 76 -0.24 -0.54 -0.97
C PHE A 76 0.08 -0.31 -2.45
N LEU A 77 1.33 0.02 -2.76
CA LEU A 77 1.82 0.13 -4.14
C LEU A 77 2.35 -1.24 -4.58
N ALA A 78 1.53 -1.98 -5.34
CA ALA A 78 1.77 -3.37 -5.70
C ALA A 78 1.75 -3.63 -7.22
N PHE A 79 2.31 -2.70 -8.00
CA PHE A 79 2.41 -2.77 -9.46
C PHE A 79 3.87 -2.90 -9.91
N PRO A 80 4.16 -3.19 -11.20
CA PRO A 80 5.54 -3.24 -11.70
C PRO A 80 6.29 -1.90 -11.53
N SER A 81 7.53 -1.91 -11.06
CA SER A 81 8.35 -0.70 -10.84
C SER A 81 8.41 0.23 -12.07
N SER A 82 8.35 -0.34 -13.29
CA SER A 82 8.34 0.43 -14.54
C SER A 82 7.13 1.35 -14.72
N LEU A 83 6.04 1.13 -13.98
CA LEU A 83 4.85 1.98 -14.01
C LEU A 83 4.85 3.06 -12.93
N ALA A 84 5.86 3.12 -12.06
CA ALA A 84 5.89 4.04 -10.93
C ALA A 84 5.74 5.50 -11.37
N SER A 85 6.53 5.95 -12.35
CA SER A 85 6.41 7.31 -12.87
C SER A 85 5.06 7.55 -13.54
N THR A 86 4.54 6.57 -14.30
CA THR A 86 3.25 6.72 -14.97
C THR A 86 2.07 6.82 -14.00
N ILE A 87 2.12 6.12 -12.87
CA ILE A 87 1.03 6.09 -11.88
C ILE A 87 1.17 7.24 -10.89
N LEU A 88 2.38 7.52 -10.41
CA LEU A 88 2.60 8.49 -9.32
C LEU A 88 2.75 9.92 -9.83
N SER A 89 3.30 10.15 -11.03
CA SER A 89 3.58 11.51 -11.52
C SER A 89 2.49 12.11 -12.40
N ASN A 90 1.55 11.28 -12.89
CA ASN A 90 0.49 11.74 -13.81
C ASN A 90 -0.85 12.04 -13.11
N GLU A 91 -0.95 11.77 -11.81
CA GLU A 91 -2.19 11.96 -11.05
C GLU A 91 -2.17 13.35 -10.38
N HIS A 92 -3.14 14.19 -10.74
CA HIS A 92 -3.29 15.53 -10.17
C HIS A 92 -3.63 15.43 -8.68
N ASP A 93 -3.01 16.26 -7.84
CA ASP A 93 -3.22 16.37 -6.38
C ASP A 93 -2.90 15.12 -5.53
N LEU A 94 -2.12 14.18 -6.06
CA LEU A 94 -1.70 12.96 -5.35
C LEU A 94 -1.04 13.26 -3.98
N ALA A 95 -0.30 14.36 -3.90
CA ALA A 95 0.30 14.85 -2.67
C ALA A 95 -0.73 15.12 -1.56
N SER A 96 -1.85 15.74 -1.92
CA SER A 96 -2.95 16.01 -0.98
C SER A 96 -3.74 14.75 -0.64
N ASP A 97 -3.92 13.85 -1.62
CA ASP A 97 -4.65 12.60 -1.44
C ASP A 97 -3.92 11.63 -0.52
N LEU A 98 -2.59 11.69 -0.49
CA LEU A 98 -1.72 10.85 0.34
C LEU A 98 -1.27 11.54 1.64
N ALA A 99 -1.62 12.82 1.84
CA ALA A 99 -1.21 13.56 3.04
C ALA A 99 -1.63 12.83 4.32
N ASN A 100 -0.71 12.71 5.29
CA ASN A 100 -0.86 11.97 6.56
C ASN A 100 -1.17 10.46 6.44
N LYS A 101 -1.13 9.86 5.25
CA LYS A 101 -1.43 8.43 5.08
C LYS A 101 -0.19 7.58 5.18
N LEU A 102 -0.43 6.29 5.44
CA LEU A 102 0.61 5.29 5.42
C LEU A 102 0.69 4.65 4.02
N VAL A 103 1.84 4.78 3.37
CA VAL A 103 2.10 4.20 2.05
C VAL A 103 3.10 3.04 2.18
N VAL A 104 2.67 1.85 1.77
CA VAL A 104 3.49 0.64 1.73
C VAL A 104 3.87 0.32 0.29
N SER A 105 5.11 0.55 -0.06
CA SER A 105 5.67 0.21 -1.37
C SER A 105 6.13 -1.25 -1.41
N LEU A 106 5.62 -2.03 -2.37
CA LEU A 106 6.11 -3.37 -2.70
C LEU A 106 7.00 -3.39 -3.95
N LEU A 107 7.43 -2.21 -4.40
CA LEU A 107 8.26 -2.02 -5.60
C LEU A 107 9.72 -2.37 -5.25
N ARG A 108 10.32 -3.32 -5.99
CA ARG A 108 11.66 -3.85 -5.63
C ARG A 108 12.82 -2.88 -5.91
N ASP A 109 12.63 -1.96 -6.86
CA ASP A 109 13.71 -1.12 -7.39
C ASP A 109 13.35 0.37 -7.37
N VAL A 110 12.37 0.75 -6.55
CA VAL A 110 11.98 2.16 -6.35
C VAL A 110 12.18 2.49 -4.88
N SER A 111 13.13 3.36 -4.60
CA SER A 111 13.42 3.85 -3.26
C SER A 111 12.26 4.70 -2.72
N THR A 112 12.14 4.81 -1.40
CA THR A 112 11.12 5.66 -0.78
C THR A 112 11.31 7.13 -1.17
N THR A 113 12.56 7.59 -1.32
CA THR A 113 12.88 8.96 -1.78
C THR A 113 12.43 9.19 -3.21
N GLU A 114 12.61 8.22 -4.11
CA GLU A 114 12.07 8.32 -5.47
C GLU A 114 10.55 8.37 -5.45
N ILE A 115 9.88 7.58 -4.60
CA ILE A 115 8.42 7.65 -4.46
C ILE A 115 7.99 9.02 -3.95
N ASP A 116 8.66 9.58 -2.94
CA ASP A 116 8.40 10.94 -2.44
C ASP A 116 8.49 11.96 -3.59
N ILE A 117 9.57 11.92 -4.38
CA ILE A 117 9.78 12.82 -5.53
C ILE A 117 8.72 12.62 -6.63
N LEU A 118 8.34 11.37 -6.90
CA LEU A 118 7.36 11.07 -7.93
C LEU A 118 5.96 11.54 -7.57
N ILE A 119 5.62 11.62 -6.27
CA ILE A 119 4.35 12.14 -5.77
C ILE A 119 4.38 13.68 -5.70
N ASP A 120 5.41 14.24 -5.07
CA ASP A 120 5.63 15.69 -5.01
C ASP A 120 7.14 15.98 -5.03
N PRO A 121 7.67 16.55 -6.12
CA PRO A 121 9.07 16.94 -6.22
C PRO A 121 9.53 17.92 -5.13
N GLN A 122 8.61 18.60 -4.44
CA GLN A 122 8.92 19.58 -3.41
C GLN A 122 9.02 18.99 -1.99
N TRP A 123 8.59 17.74 -1.76
CA TRP A 123 8.69 17.11 -0.43
C TRP A 123 10.10 16.88 0.11
N PRO A 124 11.12 16.53 -0.70
CA PRO A 124 12.48 16.35 -0.19
C PRO A 124 13.08 17.63 0.42
N ASP A 125 12.70 18.78 -0.10
CA ASP A 125 13.29 20.08 0.24
C ASP A 125 12.45 20.88 1.25
N SER A 126 11.20 20.47 1.49
CA SER A 126 10.26 21.26 2.26
C SER A 126 9.96 20.64 3.62
N LYS A 127 10.10 21.46 4.67
CA LYS A 127 9.54 21.12 5.98
C LYS A 127 8.00 21.10 5.96
N THR A 128 7.38 21.64 4.91
CA THR A 128 5.94 21.61 4.57
C THR A 128 5.74 22.38 3.25
N SER A 129 5.88 21.76 2.08
CA SER A 129 5.43 22.38 0.82
C SER A 129 3.92 22.26 0.72
N GLY A 130 3.24 23.38 0.47
CA GLY A 130 1.79 23.40 0.22
C GLY A 130 0.90 23.20 1.45
N GLY A 131 1.46 23.17 2.67
CA GLY A 131 0.67 23.01 3.91
C GLY A 131 0.14 21.60 4.16
N CYS A 132 0.38 20.65 3.26
CA CYS A 132 0.04 19.24 3.46
C CYS A 132 1.28 18.48 3.99
N PRO A 133 1.18 17.78 5.13
CA PRO A 133 2.28 16.96 5.62
C PRO A 133 2.48 15.75 4.71
N PRO A 134 3.75 15.38 4.43
CA PRO A 134 4.05 14.26 3.55
C PRO A 134 3.56 12.92 4.14
N PRO A 135 3.27 11.91 3.28
CA PRO A 135 2.91 10.56 3.70
C PRO A 135 4.07 9.87 4.41
N ILE A 136 3.72 8.89 5.23
CA ILE A 136 4.71 7.97 5.80
C ILE A 136 4.93 6.85 4.79
N ILE A 137 6.07 6.85 4.11
CA ILE A 137 6.39 5.82 3.10
C ILE A 137 7.32 4.76 3.68
N VAL A 138 6.91 3.50 3.56
CA VAL A 138 7.74 2.32 3.89
C VAL A 138 7.85 1.41 2.68
N SER A 139 9.03 0.83 2.48
CA SER A 139 9.26 -0.21 1.48
C SER A 139 9.25 -1.58 2.14
N ALA A 140 8.44 -2.49 1.60
CA ALA A 140 8.35 -3.87 2.02
C ALA A 140 8.57 -4.81 0.84
N ALA A 141 9.14 -5.97 1.10
CA ALA A 141 9.34 -7.01 0.10
C ALA A 141 8.80 -8.35 0.60
N PRO A 142 8.31 -9.21 -0.31
CA PRO A 142 8.00 -10.59 0.03
C PRO A 142 9.28 -11.34 0.44
N TYR A 143 9.22 -12.10 1.52
CA TYR A 143 10.26 -13.01 1.97
C TYR A 143 9.78 -14.47 1.79
N PRO A 144 10.56 -15.34 1.13
CA PRO A 144 10.19 -16.74 0.93
C PRO A 144 9.91 -17.43 2.27
N GLY A 145 8.73 -18.02 2.42
CA GLY A 145 8.35 -18.78 3.61
C GLY A 145 7.84 -17.96 4.81
N GLU A 146 8.02 -16.63 4.82
CA GLU A 146 7.75 -15.79 5.99
C GLU A 146 6.81 -14.60 5.73
N GLY A 147 6.32 -14.39 4.51
CA GLY A 147 5.34 -13.35 4.20
C GLY A 147 5.95 -12.02 3.77
N LEU A 148 5.48 -10.88 4.29
CA LEU A 148 6.02 -9.54 3.97
C LEU A 148 7.03 -9.07 5.01
N ARG A 149 8.14 -8.50 4.55
CA ARG A 149 9.22 -7.93 5.38
C ARG A 149 9.45 -6.46 5.04
N ILE A 150 9.60 -5.59 6.04
CA ILE A 150 10.04 -4.20 5.84
C ILE A 150 11.51 -4.21 5.42
N VAL A 151 11.81 -3.61 4.27
CA VAL A 151 13.17 -3.55 3.71
C VAL A 151 13.81 -2.19 3.92
N ARG A 152 13.04 -1.11 3.72
CA ARG A 152 13.52 0.27 3.89
C ARG A 152 12.42 1.15 4.46
N ARG A 153 12.81 2.15 5.23
CA ARG A 153 11.93 3.21 5.76
C ARG A 153 12.35 4.52 5.09
N SER A 154 11.42 5.42 4.79
CA SER A 154 11.81 6.76 4.36
C SER A 154 12.63 7.41 5.47
N SER A 155 13.83 7.86 5.13
CA SER A 155 14.78 8.48 6.07
C SER A 155 14.36 9.88 6.52
N LEU A 156 13.36 10.46 5.86
CA LEU A 156 12.96 11.86 6.00
C LEU A 156 11.89 12.09 7.07
N GLN A 157 11.28 11.03 7.62
CA GLN A 157 10.20 11.19 8.61
C GLN A 157 10.35 10.26 9.80
N PHE A 158 10.19 10.83 10.99
CA PHE A 158 9.93 10.08 12.21
C PHE A 158 8.59 9.36 12.07
N ILE A 159 8.60 8.02 12.09
CA ILE A 159 7.36 7.24 12.07
C ILE A 159 6.68 7.39 13.44
N PRO A 160 5.49 8.00 13.52
CA PRO A 160 4.75 8.07 14.78
C PRO A 160 4.50 6.67 15.33
N LYS A 161 4.48 6.54 16.65
CA LYS A 161 4.30 5.24 17.31
C LYS A 161 3.04 4.52 16.83
N ASP A 162 1.97 5.26 16.55
CA ASP A 162 0.71 4.71 16.06
C ASP A 162 0.84 4.13 14.66
N ALA A 163 1.51 4.83 13.73
CA ALA A 163 1.78 4.31 12.38
C ALA A 163 2.70 3.07 12.43
N SER A 164 3.69 3.06 13.32
CA SER A 164 4.55 1.90 13.55
C SER A 164 3.74 0.71 14.08
N ASN A 165 2.85 0.92 15.06
CA ASN A 165 1.98 -0.12 15.58
C ASN A 165 1.04 -0.68 14.50
N THR A 166 0.44 0.20 13.69
CA THR A 166 -0.41 -0.21 12.56
C THR A 166 0.38 -1.03 11.55
N LEU A 167 1.60 -0.63 11.20
CA LEU A 167 2.48 -1.41 10.30
C LEU A 167 2.82 -2.78 10.87
N HIS A 168 3.21 -2.83 12.15
CA HIS A 168 3.52 -4.09 12.82
C HIS A 168 2.30 -5.01 12.87
N TRP A 169 1.12 -4.49 13.20
CA TRP A 169 -0.11 -5.26 13.20
C TRP A 169 -0.50 -5.75 11.79
N LEU A 170 -0.42 -4.88 10.77
CA LEU A 170 -0.73 -5.25 9.39
C LEU A 170 0.23 -6.34 8.86
N PHE A 171 1.54 -6.15 9.03
CA PHE A 171 2.49 -7.13 8.54
C PHE A 171 2.45 -8.44 9.32
N ALA A 172 2.13 -8.44 10.62
CA ALA A 172 1.91 -9.67 11.39
C ALA A 172 0.79 -10.56 10.80
N MET A 173 -0.19 -9.98 10.09
CA MET A 173 -1.23 -10.75 9.41
C MET A 173 -0.74 -11.47 8.16
N VAL A 174 0.24 -10.88 7.46
CA VAL A 174 0.74 -11.38 6.17
C VAL A 174 2.05 -12.16 6.34
N GLY A 175 2.77 -11.99 7.46
CA GLY A 175 4.08 -12.60 7.72
C GLY A 175 4.77 -12.21 9.04
N THR A 176 6.03 -12.59 9.21
CA THR A 176 6.87 -12.21 10.35
C THR A 176 7.66 -10.92 10.08
N LEU A 177 7.59 -9.97 11.01
CA LEU A 177 8.44 -8.77 10.99
C LEU A 177 9.82 -9.06 11.58
N ASP A 178 10.86 -8.96 10.77
CA ASP A 178 12.24 -8.96 11.26
C ASP A 178 12.79 -7.52 11.24
N ASP A 179 12.61 -6.79 12.35
CA ASP A 179 13.15 -5.44 12.56
C ASP A 179 14.61 -5.48 13.01
N LYS A 180 15.45 -6.24 12.30
CA LYS A 180 16.89 -6.26 12.57
C LYS A 180 17.54 -5.01 11.98
N LYS A 181 17.59 -3.97 12.81
CA LYS A 181 18.68 -2.99 12.84
C LYS A 181 20.00 -3.77 12.83
N LYS A 182 20.68 -3.86 11.68
CA LYS A 182 22.12 -4.06 11.70
C LYS A 182 22.75 -2.68 11.90
N THR A 183 23.17 -2.46 13.14
CA THR A 183 24.27 -1.58 13.54
C THR A 183 25.42 -1.59 12.54
#